data_AF-A0A840BZ59-F1
#
_entry.id   AF-A0A840BZ59-F1
#
_cell.length_a   1.000
_cell.length_b   1.000
_cell.length_c   1.000
_cell.angle_alpha   90.00
_cell.angle_beta   90.00
_cell.angle_gamma   90.00
#
_symmetry.space_group_name_H-M   'P 1'
#
loop_
_entity.id
_entity.type
_entity.pdbx_description
1 polymer ?
#
loop_
_entity_poly.entity_id
_entity_poly.type
_entity_poly.pdbx_seq_one_letter_code
_entity_poly.pdbx_strand_id
1 'polypeptide(L)'
;MATFARLARACLAAACLALPFVIVAAPSPAGAVEAKETATATKEKRPPTPGQLAARERMKTCGAEWRALKTAGNTGSRTWREFSSTCMKQARR
;
A
#
# COMPACT_ATOMS: atom_id res chain seq x y z
N MET A 1 -4.75 -33.56 10.76
CA MET A 1 -3.98 -32.32 10.51
C MET A 1 -3.44 -32.39 9.08
N ALA A 2 -4.22 -31.95 8.09
CA ALA A 2 -3.96 -32.22 6.67
C ALA A 2 -4.51 -31.09 5.79
N THR A 3 -3.63 -30.32 5.14
CA THR A 3 -3.96 -29.50 3.93
C THR A 3 -2.75 -28.92 3.18
N PHE A 4 -1.49 -29.27 3.50
CA PHE A 4 -0.30 -28.68 2.87
C PHE A 4 0.28 -29.42 1.64
N ALA A 5 -0.43 -30.39 1.03
CA ALA A 5 0.24 -31.36 0.14
C ALA A 5 -0.44 -31.66 -1.23
N ARG A 6 -1.30 -30.80 -1.80
CA ARG A 6 -2.08 -31.19 -3.01
C ARG A 6 -2.28 -30.19 -4.15
N LEU A 7 -1.51 -29.11 -4.28
CA LEU A 7 -1.64 -28.20 -5.44
C LEU A 7 -0.33 -27.94 -6.19
N ALA A 8 0.62 -28.88 -6.07
CA ALA A 8 1.83 -28.94 -6.88
C ALA A 8 1.79 -30.21 -7.75
N ARG A 9 0.91 -30.26 -8.75
CA ARG A 9 1.02 -31.26 -9.83
C ARG A 9 0.18 -30.86 -11.04
N ALA A 10 0.87 -30.61 -12.15
CA ALA A 10 0.40 -30.75 -13.53
C ALA A 10 -0.75 -29.82 -13.96
N CYS A 11 -0.65 -28.97 -14.98
CA CYS A 11 -0.02 -29.17 -16.27
C CYS A 11 0.62 -27.86 -16.76
N LEU A 12 1.95 -27.88 -16.89
CA LEU A 12 2.64 -27.06 -17.88
C LEU A 12 2.52 -27.81 -19.22
N ALA A 13 2.23 -27.07 -20.30
CA ALA A 13 2.19 -27.48 -21.71
C ALA A 13 0.85 -28.03 -22.24
N ALA A 14 0.05 -27.14 -22.85
CA ALA A 14 -0.62 -27.40 -24.13
C ALA A 14 -1.08 -26.07 -24.73
N ALA A 15 -0.68 -25.84 -25.98
CA ALA A 15 -0.98 -24.69 -26.80
C ALA A 15 -2.47 -24.53 -27.13
N CYS A 16 -2.92 -23.28 -27.29
CA CYS A 16 -3.95 -22.82 -28.25
C CYS A 16 -3.89 -21.27 -28.22
N LEU A 17 -3.18 -20.62 -29.14
CA LEU A 17 -3.72 -20.09 -30.40
C LEU A 17 -5.05 -19.33 -30.22
N ALA A 18 -4.96 -18.01 -30.34
CA ALA A 18 -5.89 -17.11 -31.03
C ALA A 18 -7.37 -17.02 -30.60
N LEU A 19 -7.80 -15.75 -30.43
CA LEU A 19 -9.18 -15.19 -30.54
C LEU A 19 -10.13 -15.33 -29.33
N PRO A 20 -10.98 -14.33 -29.07
CA PRO A 20 -10.77 -12.88 -29.12
C PRO A 20 -11.11 -12.23 -27.76
N PHE A 21 -10.54 -11.06 -27.50
CA PHE A 21 -10.98 -10.16 -26.45
C PHE A 21 -12.39 -9.68 -26.82
N VAL A 22 -13.42 -10.37 -26.32
CA VAL A 22 -14.82 -9.97 -26.51
C VAL A 22 -15.03 -8.70 -25.71
N ILE A 23 -15.18 -7.61 -26.45
CA ILE A 23 -15.58 -6.28 -25.99
C ILE A 23 -17.01 -6.42 -25.47
N VAL A 24 -17.18 -6.52 -24.15
CA VAL A 24 -18.50 -6.32 -23.52
C VAL A 24 -18.71 -4.83 -23.33
N ALA A 25 -19.46 -4.25 -24.26
CA ALA A 25 -20.02 -2.90 -24.14
C ALA A 25 -21.10 -2.92 -23.04
N ALA A 26 -20.79 -2.32 -21.90
CA ALA A 26 -21.78 -1.98 -20.88
C ALA A 26 -22.42 -0.63 -21.24
N PRO A 27 -23.75 -0.53 -21.43
CA PRO A 27 -24.41 0.76 -21.50
C PRO A 27 -24.38 1.40 -20.11
N SER A 28 -23.52 2.40 -19.95
CA SER A 28 -23.46 3.23 -18.74
C SER A 28 -24.63 4.21 -18.77
N PRO A 29 -25.61 4.13 -17.85
CA PRO A 29 -26.63 5.16 -17.75
C PRO A 29 -25.96 6.47 -17.37
N ALA A 30 -26.32 7.52 -18.10
CA ALA A 30 -26.06 8.90 -17.78
C ALA A 30 -26.54 9.20 -16.36
N GLY A 31 -25.60 9.16 -15.41
CA GLY A 31 -25.72 9.73 -14.09
C GLY A 31 -24.79 10.92 -14.03
N ALA A 32 -25.35 12.11 -14.23
CA ALA A 32 -24.71 13.35 -13.87
C ALA A 32 -24.41 13.34 -12.37
N VAL A 33 -23.18 13.07 -12.02
CA VAL A 33 -22.52 13.62 -10.84
C VAL A 33 -21.26 14.27 -11.37
N GLU A 34 -21.32 15.60 -11.40
CA GLU A 34 -20.20 16.52 -11.29
C GLU A 34 -18.85 15.86 -11.53
N ALA A 35 -18.33 16.07 -12.74
CA ALA A 35 -16.91 16.03 -13.00
C ALA A 35 -16.24 17.05 -12.06
N LYS A 36 -16.00 16.63 -10.82
CA LYS A 36 -14.97 17.21 -9.98
C LYS A 36 -13.70 16.85 -10.69
N GLU A 37 -13.26 17.79 -11.51
CA GLU A 37 -11.99 17.85 -12.18
C GLU A 37 -10.98 17.07 -11.35
N THR A 38 -10.66 15.88 -11.84
CA THR A 38 -9.31 15.36 -11.74
C THR A 38 -8.42 16.42 -12.39
N ALA A 39 -8.14 17.47 -11.63
CA ALA A 39 -6.91 18.21 -11.74
C ALA A 39 -5.82 17.17 -11.45
N THR A 40 -5.42 16.46 -12.50
CA THR A 40 -4.02 16.12 -12.73
C THR A 40 -3.25 17.44 -12.79
N ALA A 41 -3.17 18.10 -11.63
CA ALA A 41 -2.07 18.99 -11.34
C ALA A 41 -0.87 18.06 -11.34
N THR A 42 -0.12 18.11 -12.43
CA THR A 42 1.30 17.81 -12.49
C THR A 42 1.91 18.53 -11.30
N LYS A 43 1.94 17.87 -10.14
CA LYS A 43 2.48 18.43 -8.91
C LYS A 43 3.98 18.47 -9.17
N GLU A 44 4.41 19.58 -9.75
CA GLU A 44 5.80 19.98 -9.79
C GLU A 44 6.40 19.58 -8.46
N LYS A 45 7.49 18.82 -8.49
CA LYS A 45 8.16 18.30 -7.29
C LYS A 45 8.74 19.48 -6.53
N ARG A 46 7.87 20.22 -5.86
CA ARG A 46 8.27 21.31 -4.99
C ARG A 46 9.10 20.68 -3.88
N PRO A 47 10.31 21.17 -3.64
CA PRO A 47 11.15 20.64 -2.58
C PRO A 47 10.38 20.61 -1.26
N PRO A 48 10.59 19.58 -0.43
CA PRO A 48 9.91 19.47 0.85
C PRO A 48 10.21 20.70 1.71
N THR A 49 9.17 21.26 2.33
CA THR A 49 9.34 22.36 3.27
C THR A 49 10.08 21.87 4.52
N PRO A 50 10.71 22.77 5.31
CA PRO A 50 11.41 22.38 6.55
C PRO A 50 10.55 21.55 7.51
N GLY A 51 9.26 21.87 7.64
CA GLY A 51 8.31 21.09 8.45
C GLY A 51 8.08 19.67 7.92
N GLN A 52 8.10 19.47 6.61
CA GLN A 52 7.98 18.14 5.97
C GLN A 52 9.25 17.32 6.15
N LEU A 53 10.43 17.96 6.09
CA LEU A 53 11.71 17.30 6.41
C LEU A 53 11.72 16.84 7.87
N ALA A 54 11.34 17.71 8.81
CA ALA A 54 11.25 17.33 10.22
C ALA A 54 10.26 16.17 10.47
N ALA A 55 9.13 16.14 9.76
CA ALA A 55 8.21 15.00 9.83
C ALA A 55 8.81 13.70 9.27
N ARG A 56 9.57 13.78 8.17
CA ARG A 56 10.28 12.62 7.61
C ARG A 56 11.37 12.10 8.54
N GLU A 57 12.13 12.97 9.20
CA GLU A 57 13.13 12.54 10.17
C GLU A 57 12.47 11.82 11.36
N ARG A 58 11.37 12.36 11.90
CA ARG A 58 10.59 11.66 12.94
C ARG A 58 10.12 10.28 12.48
N MET A 59 9.63 10.17 11.24
CA MET A 59 9.18 8.90 10.68
C MET A 59 10.33 7.89 10.54
N LYS A 60 11.54 8.34 10.18
CA LYS A 60 12.73 7.48 10.14
C LYS A 60 13.09 6.98 11.52
N THR A 61 13.12 7.86 12.53
CA THR A 61 13.41 7.48 13.92
C THR A 61 12.41 6.44 14.43
N CYS A 62 11.11 6.69 14.29
CA CYS A 62 10.08 5.72 14.66
C CYS A 62 10.23 4.39 13.90
N GLY A 63 10.62 4.43 12.63
CA GLY A 63 10.85 3.24 11.82
C GLY A 63 12.04 2.41 12.30
N ALA A 64 13.13 3.06 12.70
CA ALA A 64 14.32 2.41 13.23
C ALA A 64 14.02 1.72 14.56
N GLU A 65 13.34 2.41 15.48
CA GLU A 65 12.93 1.85 16.77
C GLU A 65 12.03 0.62 16.60
N TRP A 66 11.05 0.70 15.70
CA TRP A 66 10.18 -0.43 15.43
C TRP A 66 10.93 -1.63 14.86
N ARG A 67 11.91 -1.41 13.97
CA ARG A 67 12.74 -2.50 13.47
C ARG A 67 13.58 -3.10 14.58
N ALA A 68 14.15 -2.29 15.48
CA ALA A 68 14.85 -2.81 16.65
C ALA A 68 13.93 -3.63 17.56
N LEU A 69 12.72 -3.14 17.85
CA LEU A 69 11.72 -3.87 18.64
C LEU A 69 11.27 -5.17 17.96
N LYS A 70 11.11 -5.16 16.63
CA LYS A 70 10.78 -6.36 15.85
C LYS A 70 11.88 -7.40 15.90
N THR A 71 13.12 -6.98 15.70
CA THR A 71 14.28 -7.88 15.77
C THR A 71 14.46 -8.43 17.19
N ALA A 72 14.18 -7.62 18.21
CA ALA A 72 14.22 -8.04 19.61
C ALA A 72 13.02 -8.89 20.05
N GLY A 73 12.00 -9.09 19.19
CA GLY A 73 10.76 -9.78 19.57
C GLY A 73 9.87 -9.00 20.55
N ASN A 74 10.17 -7.73 20.81
CA ASN A 74 9.50 -6.88 21.81
C ASN A 74 8.30 -6.10 21.26
N THR A 75 7.71 -6.53 20.15
CA THR A 75 6.49 -5.90 19.61
C THR A 75 5.20 -6.37 20.28
N GLY A 76 5.22 -7.53 20.95
CA GLY A 76 4.02 -8.14 21.51
C GLY A 76 2.93 -8.30 20.44
N SER A 77 1.68 -7.97 20.80
CA SER A 77 0.52 -7.93 19.88
C SER A 77 0.35 -6.59 19.15
N ARG A 78 1.27 -5.63 19.34
CA ARG A 78 1.13 -4.29 18.76
C ARG A 78 1.41 -4.37 17.26
N THR A 79 0.66 -3.58 16.49
CA THR A 79 0.94 -3.42 15.06
C THR A 79 1.79 -2.17 14.83
N TRP A 80 2.43 -2.10 13.66
CA TRP A 80 3.20 -0.91 13.26
C TRP A 80 2.36 0.37 13.29
N ARG A 81 1.06 0.29 12.94
CA ARG A 81 0.16 1.45 12.92
C ARG A 81 -0.07 2.02 14.33
N GLU A 82 -0.23 1.16 15.32
CA GLU A 82 -0.37 1.55 16.73
C GLU A 82 0.92 2.16 17.28
N PHE A 83 2.06 1.51 17.00
CA PHE A 83 3.36 1.99 17.45
C PHE A 83 3.71 3.35 16.82
N SER A 84 3.62 3.47 15.50
CA SER A 84 3.98 4.70 14.78
C SER A 84 3.08 5.87 15.15
N SER A 85 1.78 5.64 15.39
CA SER A 85 0.85 6.67 15.88
C SER A 85 1.24 7.17 17.26
N THR A 86 1.67 6.26 18.15
CA THR A 86 2.15 6.62 19.49
C THR A 86 3.48 7.36 19.43
N CYS A 87 4.44 6.86 18.65
CA CYS A 87 5.74 7.49 18.44
C CYS A 87 5.60 8.92 17.89
N MET A 88 4.75 9.13 16.88
CA MET A 88 4.49 10.46 16.34
C MET A 88 3.79 11.40 17.34
N LYS A 89 2.93 10.88 18.22
CA LYS A 89 2.34 11.66 19.34
C LYS A 89 3.40 12.08 20.35
N GLN A 90 4.33 11.20 20.70
CA GLN A 90 5.42 11.53 21.63
C GLN A 90 6.39 12.55 21.02
N ALA A 91 6.69 12.45 19.73
CA ALA A 91 7.57 13.39 19.03
C ALA A 91 7.00 14.81 18.82
N ARG A 92 5.75 15.06 19.27
CA ARG A 92 5.11 16.38 19.29
C ARG A 92 5.09 17.01 20.70
N ARG A 93 5.25 16.20 21.76
CA ARG A 93 5.35 16.69 23.13
C ARG A 93 6.73 17.24 23.40
#